data_AF-A0A2W4TQ24-F1
#
_entry.id   AF-A0A2W4TQ24-F1
#
_cell.length_a   1.000
_cell.length_b   1.000
_cell.length_c   1.000
_cell.angle_alpha   90.00
_cell.angle_beta   90.00
_cell.angle_gamma   90.00
#
_symmetry.space_group_name_H-M   'P 1'
#
loop_
_entity.id
_entity.type
_entity.pdbx_description
1 polymer ?
#
loop_
_entity_poly.entity_id
_entity_poly.type
_entity_poly.pdbx_seq_one_letter_code
_entity_poly.pdbx_strand_id
1 'polypeptide(L)'
;GIRSCPNGIFSFALIWRYLLCKKLPNFVIFPELNYDLPFFGADLVTLPGGHLIAIDMQPLFPTEAYQAKYSAPVMGMFQRYQKDLPWGGDFPEEAQAFFSPAFLWTRPAETADVETHVFQAFQDYLEAYIGFVEQAEPVTDPERLAAIKQSQLSYARYRAEKDPARGMLTRFYGPEWTEEYIPGFLFDLEKDPRVAIAA
;
A
#
# COMPACT_ATOMS: atom_id res chain seq x y z
N GLY A 1 -6.19 -2.13 -14.66
CA GLY A 1 -5.34 -3.08 -15.39
C GLY A 1 -4.09 -2.41 -15.90
N ILE A 2 -3.02 -2.43 -15.10
CA ILE A 2 -1.68 -2.09 -15.55
C ILE A 2 -1.03 -3.43 -15.88
N ARG A 3 -0.84 -3.72 -17.17
CA ARG A 3 -0.10 -4.90 -17.64
C ARG A 3 1.39 -4.67 -17.39
N SER A 4 2.07 -5.74 -16.99
CA SER A 4 3.53 -5.80 -16.81
C SER A 4 4.28 -5.36 -18.07
N CYS A 5 5.41 -4.67 -17.89
CA CYS A 5 6.35 -4.35 -18.95
C CYS A 5 7.72 -4.98 -18.62
N PRO A 6 8.36 -5.67 -19.59
CA PRO A 6 9.56 -6.46 -19.35
C PRO A 6 10.88 -5.68 -19.46
N ASN A 7 10.87 -4.35 -19.63
CA ASN A 7 12.09 -3.53 -19.65
C ASN A 7 11.80 -2.16 -19.03
N GLY A 8 12.39 -1.91 -17.87
CA GLY A 8 12.18 -0.69 -17.08
C GLY A 8 12.54 0.59 -17.82
N ILE A 9 11.74 1.63 -17.55
CA ILE A 9 12.13 2.93 -16.97
C ILE A 9 10.81 3.49 -16.43
N PHE A 10 10.53 3.25 -15.15
CA PHE A 10 9.53 4.04 -14.45
C PHE A 10 10.17 5.41 -14.20
N SER A 11 9.78 6.41 -14.99
CA SER A 11 10.10 7.79 -14.62
C SER A 11 9.29 8.13 -13.37
N PHE A 12 9.93 8.06 -12.20
CA PHE A 12 9.33 8.47 -10.92
C PHE A 12 8.71 9.87 -11.04
N ALA A 13 9.30 10.76 -11.84
CA ALA A 13 8.77 12.08 -12.14
C ALA A 13 7.42 12.06 -12.87
N LEU A 14 7.15 11.07 -13.74
CA LEU A 14 5.88 10.96 -14.47
C LEU A 14 4.76 10.40 -13.60
N ILE A 15 5.07 9.39 -12.78
CA ILE A 15 4.17 8.87 -11.75
C ILE A 15 3.84 9.99 -10.77
N TRP A 16 4.84 10.69 -10.26
CA TRP A 16 4.65 11.79 -9.31
C TRP A 16 3.81 12.94 -9.86
N ARG A 17 4.04 13.38 -11.11
CA ARG A 17 3.21 14.41 -11.75
C ARG A 17 1.74 13.99 -11.87
N TYR A 18 1.50 12.70 -12.11
CA TYR A 18 0.15 12.13 -12.12
C TYR A 18 -0.46 12.07 -10.71
N LEU A 19 0.33 11.69 -9.70
CA LEU A 19 -0.08 11.65 -8.29
C LEU A 19 -0.33 13.05 -7.71
N LEU A 20 0.42 14.10 -8.07
CA LEU A 20 0.18 15.47 -7.64
C LEU A 20 -1.05 16.12 -8.31
N CYS A 21 -1.32 15.77 -9.58
CA CYS A 21 -2.46 16.32 -10.31
C CYS A 21 -3.81 15.76 -9.80
N LYS A 22 -3.79 14.60 -9.16
CA LYS A 22 -4.93 14.00 -8.46
C LYS A 22 -4.76 14.35 -6.98
N LYS A 23 -5.71 15.01 -6.33
CA LYS A 23 -5.65 15.28 -4.87
C LYS A 23 -5.74 14.01 -3.99
N LEU A 24 -5.71 12.83 -4.62
CA LEU A 24 -5.96 11.53 -4.01
C LEU A 24 -5.23 10.35 -4.70
N PRO A 25 -3.90 10.33 -4.76
CA PRO A 25 -3.16 9.13 -5.11
C PRO A 25 -3.33 8.03 -4.05
N ASN A 26 -4.14 7.03 -4.37
CA ASN A 26 -4.01 5.69 -3.81
C ASN A 26 -3.17 4.87 -4.80
N PHE A 27 -2.04 4.34 -4.35
CA PHE A 27 -1.18 3.49 -5.13
C PHE A 27 -0.83 2.24 -4.32
N VAL A 28 -1.32 1.09 -4.79
CA VAL A 28 -1.11 -0.20 -4.13
C VAL A 28 -0.52 -1.19 -5.13
N ILE A 29 0.49 -1.96 -4.71
CA ILE A 29 1.04 -3.07 -5.47
C ILE A 29 0.66 -4.37 -4.76
N PHE A 30 -0.07 -5.22 -5.49
CA PHE A 30 -0.40 -6.58 -5.07
C PHE A 30 0.59 -7.57 -5.69
N PRO A 31 1.35 -8.33 -4.87
CA PRO A 31 2.20 -9.39 -5.37
C PRO A 31 1.38 -10.60 -5.82
N GLU A 32 1.89 -11.37 -6.78
CA GLU A 32 1.28 -12.64 -7.19
C GLU A 32 1.22 -13.64 -6.00
N LEU A 33 0.23 -14.53 -6.01
CA LEU A 33 -0.07 -15.44 -4.87
C LEU A 33 1.05 -16.43 -4.54
N ASN A 34 2.02 -16.58 -5.43
CA ASN A 34 3.18 -17.44 -5.22
C ASN A 34 4.40 -16.70 -4.67
N TYR A 35 4.28 -15.44 -4.26
CA TYR A 35 5.34 -14.72 -3.56
C TYR A 35 4.86 -14.27 -2.17
N ASP A 36 5.75 -14.35 -1.19
CA ASP A 36 5.47 -13.89 0.17
C ASP A 36 5.83 -12.40 0.37
N LEU A 37 5.90 -11.62 -0.70
CA LEU A 37 6.17 -10.18 -0.65
C LEU A 37 5.04 -9.45 0.12
N PRO A 38 5.36 -8.37 0.86
CA PRO A 38 4.34 -7.49 1.42
C PRO A 38 3.59 -6.75 0.29
N PHE A 39 2.47 -6.12 0.62
CA PHE A 39 1.88 -5.12 -0.27
C PHE A 39 2.69 -3.83 -0.18
N PHE A 40 2.89 -3.16 -1.31
CA PHE A 40 3.27 -1.75 -1.27
C PHE A 40 2.01 -0.91 -1.20
N GLY A 41 1.87 -0.06 -0.19
CA GLY A 41 0.73 0.84 -0.05
C GLY A 41 1.18 2.29 0.13
N ALA A 42 0.66 3.18 -0.71
CA ALA A 42 0.84 4.61 -0.60
C ALA A 42 -0.51 5.34 -0.79
N ASP A 43 -1.04 5.86 0.31
CA ASP A 43 -2.23 6.70 0.36
C ASP A 43 -1.78 8.14 0.67
N LEU A 44 -1.74 9.02 -0.33
CA LEU A 44 -1.33 10.43 -0.16
C LEU A 44 -2.55 11.34 -0.35
N VAL A 45 -3.33 11.54 0.71
CA VAL A 45 -4.59 12.28 0.67
C VAL A 45 -4.35 13.76 0.95
N THR A 46 -4.83 14.64 0.07
CA THR A 46 -4.84 16.09 0.28
C THR A 46 -6.25 16.64 0.18
N LEU A 47 -6.78 17.11 1.30
CA LEU A 47 -8.11 17.71 1.42
C LEU A 47 -8.01 19.16 1.90
N PRO A 48 -9.08 19.98 1.73
CA PRO A 48 -9.10 21.33 2.29
C PRO A 48 -8.84 21.40 3.80
N GLY A 49 -9.08 20.31 4.53
CA GLY A 49 -8.82 20.18 5.97
C GLY A 49 -7.41 19.68 6.33
N GLY A 50 -6.51 19.52 5.36
CA GLY A 50 -5.13 19.10 5.57
C GLY A 50 -4.70 17.87 4.77
N HIS A 51 -3.48 17.41 5.05
CA HIS A 51 -2.86 16.26 4.42
C HIS A 51 -2.92 15.02 5.32
N LEU A 52 -3.07 13.84 4.72
CA LEU A 52 -3.01 12.55 5.40
C LEU A 52 -2.20 11.61 4.51
N ILE A 53 -1.11 11.10 5.07
CA ILE A 53 -0.13 10.30 4.35
C ILE A 53 0.03 8.98 5.08
N ALA A 54 -0.12 7.89 4.33
CA ALA A 54 0.19 6.54 4.78
C ALA A 54 1.07 5.87 3.71
N ILE A 55 2.31 5.54 4.06
CA ILE A 55 3.24 4.80 3.20
C ILE A 55 3.77 3.59 3.96
N ASP A 56 3.62 2.40 3.39
CA ASP A 56 4.04 1.17 4.06
C ASP A 56 4.33 0.01 3.10
N MET A 57 5.11 -0.95 3.61
CA MET A 57 5.21 -2.31 3.10
C MET A 57 4.36 -3.23 3.98
N GLN A 58 3.06 -3.27 3.70
CA GLN A 58 2.03 -3.88 4.54
C GLN A 58 2.21 -5.40 4.58
N PRO A 59 2.41 -6.00 5.76
CA PRO A 59 2.88 -7.37 5.86
C PRO A 59 1.76 -8.38 5.60
N LEU A 60 2.13 -9.52 5.02
CA LEU A 60 1.22 -10.67 4.96
C LEU A 60 1.06 -11.36 6.31
N PHE A 61 2.11 -11.36 7.13
CA PHE A 61 2.15 -12.12 8.37
C PHE A 61 2.69 -11.28 9.54
N PRO A 62 2.04 -11.33 10.72
CA PRO A 62 2.48 -10.61 11.91
C PRO A 62 3.52 -11.42 12.70
N THR A 63 4.50 -12.05 12.03
CA THR A 63 5.52 -12.87 12.70
C THR A 63 6.86 -12.15 12.76
N GLU A 64 7.64 -12.41 13.81
CA GLU A 64 8.98 -11.83 13.96
C GLU A 64 9.89 -12.17 12.78
N ALA A 65 9.81 -13.40 12.24
CA ALA A 65 10.58 -13.81 11.08
C ALA A 65 10.22 -12.98 9.82
N TYR A 66 8.93 -12.69 9.63
CA TYR A 66 8.49 -11.88 8.48
C TYR A 66 8.89 -10.41 8.63
N GLN A 67 8.77 -9.86 9.85
CA GLN A 67 9.25 -8.51 10.17
C GLN A 67 10.76 -8.40 10.02
N ALA A 68 11.53 -9.41 10.43
CA ALA A 68 12.98 -9.45 10.22
C ALA A 68 13.34 -9.47 8.73
N LYS A 69 12.54 -10.14 7.89
CA LYS A 69 12.74 -10.21 6.44
C LYS A 69 12.44 -8.89 5.73
N TYR A 70 11.31 -8.25 6.05
CA TYR A 70 10.79 -7.13 5.25
C TYR A 70 10.76 -5.77 5.97
N SER A 71 10.55 -5.74 7.29
CA SER A 71 10.46 -4.47 8.04
C SER A 71 11.82 -4.03 8.59
N ALA A 72 12.60 -4.93 9.18
CA ALA A 72 13.89 -4.61 9.78
C ALA A 72 14.87 -3.92 8.80
N PRO A 73 14.98 -4.34 7.51
CA PRO A 73 15.90 -3.68 6.57
C PRO A 73 15.55 -2.23 6.27
N VAL A 74 14.27 -1.84 6.39
CA VAL A 74 13.78 -0.49 6.09
C VAL A 74 13.62 0.40 7.32
N MET A 75 13.80 -0.13 8.54
CA MET A 75 13.63 0.64 9.78
C MET A 75 14.55 1.86 9.86
N GLY A 76 15.80 1.75 9.39
CA GLY A 76 16.72 2.87 9.37
C GLY A 76 16.24 4.02 8.46
N MET A 77 15.64 3.67 7.31
CA MET A 77 15.01 4.65 6.43
C MET A 77 13.79 5.29 7.08
N PHE A 78 12.89 4.48 7.63
CA PHE A 78 11.69 4.93 8.34
C PHE A 78 12.04 5.95 9.45
N GLN A 79 13.01 5.62 10.30
CA GLN A 79 13.45 6.48 11.40
C GLN A 79 14.06 7.82 10.93
N ARG A 80 14.65 7.87 9.73
CA ARG A 80 15.11 9.14 9.14
C ARG A 80 13.91 10.03 8.81
N TYR A 81 12.92 9.48 8.12
CA TYR A 81 11.72 10.24 7.72
C TYR A 81 10.87 10.68 8.89
N GLN A 82 10.77 9.90 9.98
CA GLN A 82 10.01 10.29 11.17
C GLN A 82 10.45 11.61 11.82
N LYS A 83 11.67 12.09 11.54
CA LYS A 83 12.16 13.37 12.05
C LYS A 83 11.45 14.56 11.40
N ASP A 84 11.16 14.47 10.11
CA ASP A 84 10.50 15.51 9.33
C ASP A 84 8.99 15.23 9.17
N LEU A 85 8.60 13.95 9.27
CA LEU A 85 7.24 13.44 9.08
C LEU A 85 6.76 12.76 10.37
N PRO A 86 6.36 13.53 11.40
CA PRO A 86 5.98 12.98 12.70
C PRO A 86 4.68 12.17 12.61
N TRP A 87 4.46 11.33 13.62
CA TRP A 87 3.27 10.47 13.72
C TRP A 87 1.97 11.26 13.60
N GLY A 88 1.08 10.83 12.71
CA GLY A 88 -0.18 11.52 12.37
C GLY A 88 -1.28 11.47 13.43
N GLY A 89 -1.01 10.95 14.63
CA GLY A 89 -1.97 10.82 15.72
C GLY A 89 -2.82 9.56 15.62
N ASP A 90 -4.08 9.63 16.06
CA ASP A 90 -4.96 8.48 16.19
C ASP A 90 -5.01 7.62 14.92
N PHE A 91 -4.87 6.31 15.13
CA PHE A 91 -4.89 5.29 14.09
C PHE A 91 -5.75 4.10 14.55
N PRO A 92 -6.68 3.59 13.72
CA PRO A 92 -7.61 2.54 14.15
C PRO A 92 -6.88 1.28 14.62
N GLU A 93 -7.21 0.77 15.80
CA GLU A 93 -6.60 -0.44 16.36
C GLU A 93 -6.81 -1.66 15.45
N GLU A 94 -8.01 -1.78 14.87
CA GLU A 94 -8.35 -2.82 13.88
C GLU A 94 -7.48 -2.77 12.61
N ALA A 95 -6.94 -1.60 12.28
CA ALA A 95 -6.07 -1.43 11.12
C ALA A 95 -4.65 -1.90 11.40
N GLN A 96 -4.18 -1.82 12.65
CA GLN A 96 -2.77 -2.06 13.02
C GLN A 96 -2.24 -3.42 12.57
N ALA A 97 -3.10 -4.44 12.51
CA ALA A 97 -2.74 -5.78 12.05
C ALA A 97 -2.27 -5.83 10.58
N PHE A 98 -2.60 -4.82 9.78
CA PHE A 98 -2.26 -4.73 8.35
C PHE A 98 -1.10 -3.79 8.06
N PHE A 99 -0.47 -3.20 9.08
CA PHE A 99 0.62 -2.25 8.92
C PHE A 99 1.90 -2.76 9.57
N SER A 100 3.03 -2.45 8.94
CA SER A 100 4.34 -2.89 9.39
C SER A 100 4.88 -1.97 10.51
N PRO A 101 5.91 -2.42 11.25
CA PRO A 101 6.66 -1.54 12.16
C PRO A 101 7.28 -0.31 11.48
N ALA A 102 7.47 -0.34 10.16
CA ALA A 102 8.00 0.77 9.36
C ALA A 102 6.89 1.59 8.69
N PHE A 103 5.67 1.56 9.23
CA PHE A 103 4.53 2.30 8.71
C PHE A 103 4.68 3.81 8.91
N LEU A 104 4.82 4.55 7.81
CA LEU A 104 4.89 6.01 7.80
C LEU A 104 3.47 6.61 7.73
N TRP A 105 2.92 6.88 8.91
CA TRP A 105 1.65 7.59 9.10
C TRP A 105 1.90 9.03 9.57
N THR A 106 1.50 10.01 8.76
CA THR A 106 1.74 11.41 9.09
C THR A 106 0.66 12.34 8.53
N ARG A 107 0.54 13.53 9.12
CA ARG A 107 -0.38 14.60 8.70
C ARG A 107 0.40 15.90 8.53
N PRO A 108 1.12 16.08 7.41
CA PRO A 108 1.87 17.30 7.16
C PRO A 108 0.94 18.50 7.17
N ALA A 109 1.38 19.60 7.77
CA ALA A 109 0.61 20.85 7.78
C ALA A 109 0.78 21.61 6.46
N GLU A 110 2.00 21.61 5.93
CA GLU A 110 2.39 22.38 4.76
C GLU A 110 2.44 21.50 3.51
N THR A 111 1.93 22.01 2.39
CA THR A 111 2.04 21.32 1.10
C THR A 111 3.49 21.15 0.66
N ALA A 112 4.39 22.05 1.08
CA ALA A 112 5.82 21.95 0.81
C ALA A 112 6.43 20.63 1.36
N ASP A 113 6.00 20.19 2.54
CA ASP A 113 6.47 18.92 3.13
C ASP A 113 5.98 17.72 2.32
N VAL A 114 4.78 17.82 1.73
CA VAL A 114 4.23 16.79 0.84
C VAL A 114 5.04 16.70 -0.46
N GLU A 115 5.37 17.85 -1.04
CA GLU A 115 6.11 17.93 -2.30
C GLU A 115 7.60 17.54 -2.15
N THR A 116 8.14 17.59 -0.93
CA THR A 116 9.55 17.31 -0.63
C THR A 116 9.74 16.02 0.18
N HIS A 117 9.51 16.08 1.49
CA HIS A 117 9.76 14.98 2.43
C HIS A 117 8.91 13.75 2.13
N VAL A 118 7.60 13.92 1.90
CA VAL A 118 6.71 12.80 1.56
C VAL A 118 7.05 12.22 0.20
N PHE A 119 7.39 13.06 -0.78
CA PHE A 119 7.80 12.57 -2.09
C PHE A 119 9.04 11.69 -1.99
N GLN A 120 10.06 12.18 -1.30
CA GLN A 120 11.31 11.45 -1.16
C GLN A 120 11.09 10.15 -0.37
N ALA A 121 10.25 10.17 0.67
CA ALA A 121 9.83 8.97 1.38
C ALA A 121 9.14 7.96 0.46
N PHE A 122 8.20 8.41 -0.38
CA PHE A 122 7.54 7.55 -1.36
C PHE A 122 8.54 6.91 -2.32
N GLN A 123 9.49 7.67 -2.85
CA GLN A 123 10.51 7.16 -3.76
C GLN A 123 11.40 6.12 -3.08
N ASP A 124 11.96 6.43 -1.90
CA ASP A 124 12.85 5.51 -1.20
C ASP A 124 12.13 4.22 -0.78
N TYR A 125 10.87 4.31 -0.31
CA TYR A 125 10.07 3.13 0.01
C TYR A 125 9.78 2.29 -1.24
N LEU A 126 9.44 2.92 -2.37
CA LEU A 126 9.17 2.19 -3.61
C LEU A 126 10.45 1.54 -4.16
N GLU A 127 11.58 2.22 -4.10
CA GLU A 127 12.88 1.68 -4.50
C GLU A 127 13.27 0.48 -3.63
N ALA A 128 13.12 0.59 -2.30
CA ALA A 128 13.35 -0.53 -1.39
C ALA A 128 12.40 -1.71 -1.68
N TYR A 129 11.13 -1.43 -1.99
CA TYR A 129 10.17 -2.46 -2.39
C TYR A 129 10.59 -3.18 -3.67
N ILE A 130 11.01 -2.44 -4.70
CA ILE A 130 11.53 -3.02 -5.95
C ILE A 130 12.75 -3.90 -5.66
N GLY A 131 13.65 -3.47 -4.76
CA GLY A 131 14.77 -4.30 -4.32
C GLY A 131 14.35 -5.63 -3.71
N PHE A 132 13.23 -5.68 -2.96
CA PHE A 132 12.66 -6.94 -2.48
C PHE A 132 12.05 -7.78 -3.61
N VAL A 133 11.38 -7.15 -4.56
CA VAL A 133 10.80 -7.83 -5.74
C VAL A 133 11.89 -8.51 -6.57
N GLU A 134 13.02 -7.83 -6.81
CA GLU A 134 14.14 -8.36 -7.60
C GLU A 134 14.81 -9.57 -6.94
N GLN A 135 14.72 -9.69 -5.62
CA GLN A 135 15.28 -10.79 -4.83
C GLN A 135 14.24 -11.86 -4.47
N ALA A 136 12.99 -11.68 -4.88
CA ALA A 136 11.90 -12.56 -4.48
C ALA A 136 11.94 -13.88 -5.24
N GLU A 137 11.97 -14.99 -4.49
CA GLU A 137 11.88 -16.34 -5.05
C GLU A 137 10.44 -16.87 -4.93
N PRO A 138 9.93 -17.60 -5.94
CA PRO A 138 8.62 -18.21 -5.87
C PRO A 138 8.51 -19.21 -4.71
N VAL A 139 7.43 -19.11 -3.95
CA VAL A 139 7.02 -20.09 -2.96
C VAL A 139 6.37 -21.26 -3.68
N THR A 140 6.85 -22.48 -3.42
CA THR A 140 6.30 -23.72 -4.01
C THR A 140 5.61 -24.60 -2.98
N ASP A 141 5.81 -24.34 -1.70
CA ASP A 141 5.20 -25.11 -0.61
C ASP A 141 3.68 -24.87 -0.55
N PRO A 142 2.84 -25.91 -0.68
CA PRO A 142 1.39 -25.75 -0.75
C PRO A 142 0.76 -25.10 0.49
N GLU A 143 1.27 -25.39 1.69
CA GLU A 143 0.73 -24.81 2.93
C GLU A 143 1.05 -23.31 3.00
N ARG A 144 2.27 -22.91 2.66
CA ARG A 144 2.65 -21.49 2.57
C ARG A 144 1.87 -20.76 1.48
N LEU A 145 1.65 -21.39 0.33
CA LEU A 145 0.83 -20.81 -0.75
C LEU A 145 -0.61 -20.55 -0.29
N ALA A 146 -1.21 -21.51 0.42
CA ALA A 146 -2.55 -21.34 1.00
C ALA A 146 -2.58 -20.21 2.04
N ALA A 147 -1.55 -20.12 2.89
CA ALA A 147 -1.43 -19.04 3.88
C ALA A 147 -1.27 -17.65 3.23
N ILE A 148 -0.46 -17.53 2.17
CA ILE A 148 -0.30 -16.30 1.38
C ILE A 148 -1.65 -15.89 0.80
N LYS A 149 -2.34 -16.81 0.11
CA LYS A 149 -3.66 -16.57 -0.47
C LYS A 149 -4.65 -16.07 0.58
N GLN A 150 -4.72 -16.75 1.72
CA GLN A 150 -5.65 -16.36 2.80
C GLN A 150 -5.33 -14.98 3.37
N SER A 151 -4.04 -14.66 3.55
CA SER A 151 -3.62 -13.34 4.01
C SER A 151 -3.97 -12.26 2.99
N GLN A 152 -3.70 -12.48 1.71
CA GLN A 152 -4.03 -11.48 0.69
C GLN A 152 -5.52 -11.24 0.55
N LEU A 153 -6.34 -12.29 0.64
CA LEU A 153 -7.79 -12.17 0.69
C LEU A 153 -8.27 -11.39 1.91
N SER A 154 -7.70 -11.64 3.09
CA SER A 154 -8.01 -10.91 4.32
C SER A 154 -7.72 -9.42 4.17
N TYR A 155 -6.55 -9.07 3.63
CA TYR A 155 -6.18 -7.68 3.35
C TYR A 155 -7.11 -7.01 2.34
N ALA A 156 -7.40 -7.68 1.22
CA ALA A 156 -8.29 -7.16 0.20
C ALA A 156 -9.71 -6.90 0.74
N ARG A 157 -10.26 -7.81 1.55
CA ARG A 157 -11.56 -7.62 2.22
C ARG A 157 -11.54 -6.43 3.17
N TYR A 158 -10.52 -6.35 4.02
CA TYR A 158 -10.36 -5.23 4.95
C TYR A 158 -10.32 -3.89 4.21
N ARG A 159 -9.48 -3.76 3.17
CA ARG A 159 -9.40 -2.54 2.36
C ARG A 159 -10.71 -2.28 1.64
N ALA A 160 -11.36 -3.30 1.08
CA ALA A 160 -12.65 -3.14 0.43
C ALA A 160 -13.67 -2.50 1.38
N GLU A 161 -13.76 -2.96 2.63
CA GLU A 161 -14.71 -2.45 3.63
C GLU A 161 -14.31 -1.09 4.22
N LYS A 162 -13.01 -0.87 4.44
CA LYS A 162 -12.50 0.23 5.29
C LYS A 162 -11.68 1.27 4.54
N ASP A 163 -11.68 1.25 3.21
CA ASP A 163 -10.86 2.18 2.42
C ASP A 163 -11.11 3.65 2.83
N PRO A 164 -10.07 4.43 3.17
CA PRO A 164 -10.22 5.80 3.62
C PRO A 164 -10.80 6.73 2.53
N ALA A 165 -10.69 6.37 1.25
CA ALA A 165 -11.29 7.12 0.17
C ALA A 165 -12.82 6.96 0.11
N ARG A 166 -13.40 5.92 0.74
CA ARG A 166 -14.85 5.61 0.66
C ARG A 166 -15.73 6.82 0.96
N GLY A 167 -15.53 7.49 2.11
CA GLY A 167 -16.36 8.65 2.48
C GLY A 167 -16.29 9.80 1.47
N MET A 168 -15.13 9.98 0.84
CA MET A 168 -14.93 10.99 -0.19
C MET A 168 -15.57 10.59 -1.53
N LEU A 169 -15.35 9.36 -1.97
CA LEU A 169 -15.94 8.81 -3.19
C LEU A 169 -17.47 8.86 -3.10
N THR A 170 -18.04 8.48 -1.95
CA THR A 170 -19.49 8.59 -1.69
C THR A 170 -19.97 10.03 -1.82
N ARG A 171 -19.20 11.01 -1.32
CA ARG A 171 -19.56 12.43 -1.42
C ARG A 171 -19.50 12.97 -2.85
N PHE A 172 -18.56 12.50 -3.68
CA PHE A 172 -18.40 13.00 -5.05
C PHE A 172 -19.25 12.26 -6.08
N TYR A 173 -19.43 10.96 -5.91
CA TYR A 173 -19.99 10.06 -6.93
C TYR A 173 -21.22 9.29 -6.47
N GLY A 174 -21.59 9.39 -5.19
CA GLY A 174 -22.73 8.68 -4.62
C GLY A 174 -22.38 7.30 -4.07
N PRO A 175 -23.26 6.74 -3.21
CA PRO A 175 -23.02 5.46 -2.55
C PRO A 175 -23.03 4.29 -3.53
N GLU A 176 -23.94 4.25 -4.52
CA GLU A 176 -24.00 3.12 -5.46
C GLU A 176 -22.71 2.99 -6.27
N TRP A 177 -22.20 4.10 -6.82
CA TRP A 177 -20.95 4.12 -7.56
C TRP A 177 -19.76 3.69 -6.70
N THR A 178 -19.74 4.11 -5.43
CA THR A 178 -18.64 3.82 -4.51
C THR A 178 -18.59 2.34 -4.13
N GLU A 179 -19.73 1.73 -3.83
CA GLU A 179 -19.81 0.29 -3.51
C GLU A 179 -19.65 -0.59 -4.76
N GLU A 180 -19.81 -0.06 -5.98
CA GLU A 180 -19.39 -0.77 -7.20
C GLU A 180 -17.87 -0.65 -7.41
N TYR A 181 -17.30 0.54 -7.24
CA TYR A 181 -15.89 0.80 -7.57
C TYR A 181 -14.90 0.17 -6.59
N ILE A 182 -15.13 0.28 -5.28
CA ILE A 182 -14.16 -0.18 -4.28
C ILE A 182 -13.99 -1.72 -4.30
N PRO A 183 -15.03 -2.53 -4.05
CA PRO A 183 -14.93 -3.99 -4.10
C PRO A 183 -15.01 -4.56 -5.53
N GLY A 184 -15.36 -3.74 -6.54
CA GLY A 184 -15.43 -4.16 -7.94
C GLY A 184 -14.16 -3.95 -8.73
N PHE A 185 -13.31 -3.00 -8.34
CA PHE A 185 -12.13 -2.63 -9.10
C PHE A 185 -10.88 -2.42 -8.26
N LEU A 186 -10.96 -1.68 -7.14
CA LEU A 186 -9.77 -1.40 -6.32
C LEU A 186 -9.27 -2.63 -5.56
N PHE A 187 -10.20 -3.46 -5.08
CA PHE A 187 -9.91 -4.66 -4.29
C PHE A 187 -10.69 -5.87 -4.83
N ASP A 188 -10.47 -6.20 -6.10
CA ASP A 188 -11.21 -7.22 -6.85
C ASP A 188 -10.63 -8.64 -6.74
N LEU A 189 -9.67 -8.87 -5.83
CA LEU A 189 -8.93 -10.14 -5.74
C LEU A 189 -9.84 -11.38 -5.62
N GLU A 190 -10.97 -11.29 -4.91
CA GLU A 190 -11.94 -12.40 -4.82
C GLU A 190 -12.61 -12.77 -6.14
N LYS A 191 -12.65 -11.83 -7.09
CA LYS A 191 -13.22 -12.01 -8.42
C LYS A 191 -12.16 -12.46 -9.43
N ASP A 192 -10.88 -12.43 -9.07
CA ASP A 192 -9.81 -12.89 -9.95
C ASP A 192 -9.95 -14.41 -10.18
N PRO A 193 -10.13 -14.86 -11.43
CA PRO A 193 -10.26 -16.28 -11.75
C PRO A 193 -9.08 -17.12 -11.24
N ARG A 194 -7.90 -16.53 -11.10
CA ARG A 194 -6.68 -17.19 -10.58
C ARG A 194 -6.78 -17.50 -9.08
N VAL A 195 -7.62 -16.77 -8.35
CA VAL A 195 -7.93 -16.99 -6.93
C VAL A 195 -9.09 -17.97 -6.79
N ALA A 196 -10.08 -17.91 -7.70
CA ALA A 196 -11.28 -18.73 -7.69
C ALA A 196 -11.04 -20.23 -8.00
N ILE A 197 -9.96 -20.59 -8.70
CA ILE A 197 -9.65 -21.97 -9.11
C ILE A 197 -8.96 -22.80 -8.01
N ALA A 198 -8.53 -22.19 -6.91
CA ALA A 198 -7.85 -22.87 -5.80
C ALA A 198 -8.75 -23.12 -4.59
N ALA A 199 -9.95 -23.67 -4.81
CA ALA A 199 -10.87 -24.16 -3.78
C ALA A 199 -11.26 -25.62 -4.08
#